data_AF-A0A1Y2BNR6-F1
#
_entry.id   AF-A0A1Y2BNR6-F1
#
_cell.length_a   1.000
_cell.length_b   1.000
_cell.length_c   1.000
_cell.angle_alpha   90.00
_cell.angle_beta   90.00
_cell.angle_gamma   90.00
#
_symmetry.space_group_name_H-M   'P 1'
#
loop_
_entity.id
_entity.type
_entity.pdbx_description
1 polymer ?
#
loop_
_entity_poly.entity_id
_entity_poly.type
_entity_poly.pdbx_seq_one_letter_code
_entity_poly.pdbx_strand_id
1 'polypeptide(L)'
;MIIFEYKIIYVSLIIFLLMNINATVITNESEFSNLIKSQNTNELVINIDSKIDLTESYNITNSFQKISIIGKTKETCIINFSDLENYLSFNKGVNEIVLENISIIGNINFENNSKITMESVHINGNINSNFESKNNYVRINHLTYMANSLVGDECINLSGNIEIDHSEFYGNSSCLRLFNYNGLDIYNMSIKNSVFNGNYGCACLFLINGINVNIISSTFEKCYSIMDNIGGAGIRIDYSKSYVENCIFKDIVSEKEGGAFYLYNNYDFTAYNIEAYNCSAFYAYGLCRI
;
A
#
# COMPACT_ATOMS: atom_id res chain seq x y z
N MET A 1 5.22 55.93 10.23
CA MET A 1 4.66 55.15 11.36
C MET A 1 4.03 53.84 10.90
N ILE A 2 3.20 53.85 9.85
CA ILE A 2 2.50 52.66 9.31
C ILE A 2 3.45 51.52 8.87
N ILE A 3 4.61 51.81 8.28
CA ILE A 3 5.57 50.78 7.81
C ILE A 3 6.17 49.94 8.96
N PHE A 4 6.25 50.49 10.17
CA PHE A 4 6.81 49.78 11.33
C PHE A 4 5.82 48.75 11.90
N GLU A 5 4.52 49.02 11.86
CA GLU A 5 3.47 48.13 12.38
C GLU A 5 3.33 46.86 11.53
N TYR A 6 3.44 46.97 10.20
CA TYR A 6 3.41 45.80 9.30
C TYR A 6 4.59 44.85 9.51
N LYS A 7 5.79 45.36 9.85
CA LYS A 7 6.94 44.52 10.16
C LYS A 7 6.73 43.71 11.44
N ILE A 8 6.12 44.30 12.47
CA ILE A 8 5.86 43.62 13.73
C ILE A 8 4.83 42.50 13.54
N ILE A 9 3.77 42.75 12.76
CA ILE A 9 2.76 41.73 12.43
C ILE A 9 3.40 40.58 11.64
N TYR A 10 4.21 40.87 10.62
CA TYR A 10 4.85 39.84 9.79
C TYR A 10 5.86 38.98 10.59
N VAL A 11 6.64 39.60 11.47
CA VAL A 11 7.57 38.89 12.36
C VAL A 11 6.79 38.04 13.37
N SER A 12 5.69 38.54 13.93
CA SER A 12 4.85 37.77 14.84
C SER A 12 4.19 36.57 14.16
N LEU A 13 3.82 36.69 12.87
CA LEU A 13 3.26 35.60 12.08
C LEU A 13 4.31 34.53 11.76
N ILE A 14 5.53 34.93 11.41
CA ILE A 14 6.65 34.01 11.18
C ILE A 14 7.02 33.27 12.47
N ILE A 15 7.09 33.99 13.60
CA ILE A 15 7.37 33.38 14.90
C ILE A 15 6.23 32.42 15.28
N PHE A 16 4.96 32.76 15.00
CA PHE A 16 3.82 31.86 15.24
C PHE A 16 3.86 30.61 14.34
N LEU A 17 4.33 30.74 13.10
CA LEU A 17 4.57 29.60 12.20
C LEU A 17 5.77 28.75 12.62
N LEU A 18 6.76 29.33 13.30
CA LEU A 18 7.92 28.64 13.86
C LEU A 18 7.63 28.00 15.23
N MET A 19 6.60 28.47 15.94
CA MET A 19 6.18 27.90 17.21
C MET A 19 5.26 26.70 17.00
N ASN A 20 5.78 25.53 17.39
CA ASN A 20 5.05 24.28 17.67
C ASN A 20 4.74 23.36 16.48
N ILE A 21 5.75 23.00 15.72
CA ILE A 21 5.87 21.60 15.30
C ILE A 21 7.00 21.03 16.15
N ASN A 22 6.66 20.36 17.26
CA ASN A 22 7.60 19.54 18.02
C ASN A 22 7.94 18.31 17.18
N ALA A 23 8.69 18.53 16.11
CA ALA A 23 9.16 17.48 15.24
C ALA A 23 10.41 16.89 15.88
N THR A 24 10.21 15.83 16.66
CA THR A 24 11.32 15.09 17.27
C THR A 24 11.94 14.18 16.22
N VAL A 25 13.21 14.44 15.91
CA VAL A 25 14.05 13.51 15.18
C VAL A 25 14.38 12.36 16.10
N ILE A 26 14.14 11.13 15.64
CA ILE A 26 14.45 9.93 16.39
C ILE A 26 15.62 9.17 15.76
N THR A 27 16.45 8.62 16.63
CA THR A 27 17.71 7.95 16.25
C THR A 27 17.79 6.51 16.76
N ASN A 28 16.89 6.12 17.66
CA ASN A 28 16.88 4.80 18.29
C ASN A 28 15.48 4.34 18.68
N GLU A 29 15.37 3.04 19.00
CA GLU A 29 14.14 2.38 19.42
C GLU A 29 13.50 2.99 20.67
N SER A 30 14.30 3.37 21.67
CA SER A 30 13.78 3.93 22.93
C SER A 30 13.05 5.25 22.68
N GLU A 31 13.61 6.12 21.84
CA GLU A 31 12.98 7.37 21.41
C GLU A 31 11.68 7.10 20.64
N PHE A 32 11.66 6.15 19.70
CA PHE A 32 10.46 5.75 18.99
C PHE A 32 9.36 5.27 19.96
N SER A 33 9.71 4.35 20.87
CA SER A 33 8.81 3.76 21.86
C SER A 33 8.22 4.82 22.80
N ASN A 34 9.03 5.80 23.22
CA ASN A 34 8.58 6.89 24.09
C ASN A 34 7.60 7.83 23.38
N LEU A 35 7.85 8.16 22.10
CA LEU A 35 6.99 9.06 21.33
C LEU A 35 5.60 8.48 21.09
N ILE A 36 5.51 7.24 20.61
CA ILE A 36 4.22 6.59 20.31
C ILE A 36 3.36 6.38 21.57
N LYS A 37 4.00 6.26 22.74
CA LYS A 37 3.32 6.12 24.05
C LYS A 37 2.87 7.47 24.61
N SER A 38 3.39 8.60 24.11
CA SER A 38 3.03 9.92 24.61
C SER A 38 1.59 10.29 24.24
N GLN A 39 0.81 10.74 25.22
CA GLN A 39 -0.63 11.05 25.07
C GLN A 39 -0.93 12.55 24.98
N ASN A 40 0.10 13.39 24.87
CA ASN A 40 -0.08 14.83 25.11
C ASN A 40 -0.45 15.64 23.85
N THR A 41 -0.62 14.99 22.69
CA THR A 41 -0.91 15.69 21.43
C THR A 41 -1.95 14.94 20.59
N ASN A 42 -2.79 15.70 19.88
CA ASN A 42 -3.72 15.14 18.89
C ASN A 42 -3.00 14.70 17.61
N GLU A 43 -1.85 15.32 17.31
CA GLU A 43 -1.03 15.03 16.15
C GLU A 43 0.37 14.64 16.60
N LEU A 44 0.94 13.60 16.00
CA LEU A 44 2.29 13.12 16.26
C LEU A 44 3.09 13.15 14.95
N VAL A 45 4.24 13.83 14.96
CA VAL A 45 5.17 13.87 13.84
C VAL A 45 6.49 13.23 14.27
N ILE A 46 6.85 12.13 13.63
CA ILE A 46 8.06 11.36 13.87
C ILE A 46 9.00 11.58 12.68
N ASN A 47 10.13 12.24 12.91
CA ASN A 47 11.13 12.43 11.86
C ASN A 47 12.20 11.35 11.94
N ILE A 48 12.42 10.66 10.83
CA ILE A 48 13.47 9.65 10.66
C ILE A 48 14.60 10.27 9.85
N ASP A 49 15.82 10.35 10.39
CA ASP A 49 16.99 10.87 9.66
C ASP A 49 18.08 9.82 9.41
N SER A 50 17.96 8.66 10.05
CA SER A 50 18.85 7.51 9.89
C SER A 50 18.08 6.19 9.90
N LYS A 51 18.81 5.08 9.80
CA LYS A 51 18.28 3.76 10.13
C LYS A 51 17.98 3.67 11.63
N ILE A 52 16.84 3.08 11.97
CA ILE A 52 16.42 2.74 13.33
C ILE A 52 16.06 1.26 13.34
N ASP A 53 16.70 0.50 14.23
CA ASP A 53 16.40 -0.90 14.44
C ASP A 53 15.36 -1.06 15.55
N LEU A 54 14.26 -1.75 15.24
CA LEU A 54 13.18 -2.08 16.16
C LEU A 54 13.25 -3.59 16.47
N THR A 55 13.20 -3.96 17.75
CA THR A 55 13.37 -5.34 18.20
C THR A 55 12.04 -6.03 18.53
N GLU A 56 10.98 -5.25 18.72
CA GLU A 56 9.63 -5.73 19.02
C GLU A 56 8.57 -5.17 18.07
N SER A 57 7.36 -5.73 18.14
CA SER A 57 6.18 -5.21 17.45
C SER A 57 5.62 -3.97 18.16
N TYR A 58 5.14 -3.02 17.38
CA TYR A 58 4.60 -1.76 17.88
C TYR A 58 3.13 -1.58 17.54
N ASN A 59 2.29 -1.68 18.58
CA ASN A 59 0.86 -1.41 18.50
C ASN A 59 0.57 0.00 18.99
N ILE A 60 0.26 0.91 18.06
CA ILE A 60 -0.13 2.28 18.41
C ILE A 60 -1.59 2.25 18.84
N THR A 61 -1.81 2.26 20.16
CA THR A 61 -3.14 2.15 20.75
C THR A 61 -3.77 3.47 21.15
N ASN A 62 -2.94 4.50 21.32
CA ASN A 62 -3.34 5.86 21.67
C ASN A 62 -4.17 6.49 20.55
N SER A 63 -5.13 7.34 20.94
CA SER A 63 -5.97 8.06 19.98
C SER A 63 -5.21 9.26 19.41
N PHE A 64 -5.02 9.28 18.09
CA PHE A 64 -4.42 10.39 17.38
C PHE A 64 -5.33 10.83 16.24
N GLN A 65 -5.51 12.13 16.08
CA GLN A 65 -6.12 12.68 14.88
C GLN A 65 -5.21 12.39 13.66
N LYS A 66 -3.90 12.51 13.83
CA LYS A 66 -2.91 12.27 12.77
C LYS A 66 -1.58 11.76 13.32
N ILE A 67 -1.00 10.78 12.65
CA ILE A 67 0.41 10.39 12.81
C ILE A 67 1.11 10.58 11.47
N SER A 68 2.27 11.23 11.49
CA SER A 68 3.15 11.37 10.32
C SER A 68 4.52 10.80 10.65
N ILE A 69 5.02 9.87 9.84
CA ILE A 69 6.37 9.33 9.90
C ILE A 69 7.09 9.77 8.63
N ILE A 70 8.02 10.71 8.78
CA ILE A 70 8.60 11.45 7.66
C ILE A 70 10.12 11.31 7.68
N GLY A 71 10.67 10.92 6.53
CA GLY A 71 12.10 10.88 6.29
C GLY A 71 12.56 11.98 5.34
N LYS A 72 13.88 12.09 5.16
CA LYS A 72 14.47 12.93 4.11
C LYS A 72 14.47 12.21 2.76
N THR A 73 14.81 10.93 2.75
CA THR A 73 14.88 10.07 1.57
C THR A 73 14.66 8.62 1.99
N LYS A 74 13.92 7.84 1.20
CA LYS A 74 13.65 6.44 1.50
C LYS A 74 14.91 5.58 1.59
N GLU A 75 15.99 5.97 0.91
CA GLU A 75 17.27 5.24 0.86
C GLU A 75 18.05 5.28 2.18
N THR A 76 17.88 6.32 3.00
CA THR A 76 18.65 6.51 4.25
C THR A 76 17.81 6.49 5.51
N CYS A 77 16.52 6.81 5.40
CA CYS A 77 15.59 6.90 6.51
C CYS A 77 14.83 5.58 6.62
N ILE A 78 15.31 4.66 7.45
CA ILE A 78 14.88 3.25 7.46
C ILE A 78 14.35 2.88 8.84
N ILE A 79 13.12 2.36 8.90
CA ILE A 79 12.61 1.64 10.07
C ILE A 79 12.80 0.15 9.79
N ASN A 80 13.68 -0.50 10.56
CA ASN A 80 14.05 -1.89 10.35
C ASN A 80 13.64 -2.76 11.53
N PHE A 81 12.66 -3.62 11.34
CA PHE A 81 12.34 -4.66 12.32
C PHE A 81 13.38 -5.77 12.24
N SER A 82 14.00 -6.08 13.37
CA SER A 82 15.06 -7.10 13.47
C SER A 82 14.52 -8.51 13.21
N ASP A 83 13.24 -8.72 13.52
CA ASP A 83 12.48 -9.91 13.17
C ASP A 83 11.40 -9.52 12.17
N LEU A 84 11.32 -10.24 11.05
CA LEU A 84 10.35 -9.97 10.00
C LEU A 84 8.92 -10.27 10.42
N GLU A 85 8.69 -11.10 11.45
CA GLU A 85 7.36 -11.33 12.03
C GLU A 85 6.82 -10.10 12.78
N ASN A 86 7.70 -9.19 13.20
CA ASN A 86 7.28 -7.98 13.88
C ASN A 86 6.59 -6.98 12.94
N TYR A 87 5.74 -6.15 13.53
CA TYR A 87 4.88 -5.25 12.78
C TYR A 87 4.72 -3.88 13.44
N LEU A 88 4.41 -2.89 12.61
CA LEU A 88 3.87 -1.60 13.01
C LEU A 88 2.35 -1.59 12.76
N SER A 89 1.57 -1.51 13.83
CA SER A 89 0.11 -1.54 13.76
C SER A 89 -0.50 -0.22 14.21
N PHE A 90 -1.35 0.35 13.35
CA PHE A 90 -2.14 1.54 13.65
C PHE A 90 -3.57 1.14 13.96
N ASN A 91 -3.96 1.24 15.23
CA ASN A 91 -5.31 0.87 15.63
C ASN A 91 -6.37 1.90 15.18
N LYS A 92 -7.64 1.58 15.43
CA LYS A 92 -8.79 2.47 15.15
C LYS A 92 -8.78 3.83 15.86
N GLY A 93 -7.91 4.01 16.86
CA GLY A 93 -7.70 5.29 17.55
C GLY A 93 -6.96 6.30 16.69
N VAL A 94 -6.21 5.85 15.67
CA VAL A 94 -5.50 6.71 14.74
C VAL A 94 -6.38 7.02 13.54
N ASN A 95 -6.71 8.29 13.31
CA ASN A 95 -7.62 8.67 12.23
C ASN A 95 -6.91 8.86 10.87
N GLU A 96 -5.79 9.60 10.85
CA GLU A 96 -4.99 9.87 9.66
C GLU A 96 -3.55 9.37 9.85
N ILE A 97 -2.99 8.72 8.82
CA ILE A 97 -1.63 8.20 8.81
C ILE A 97 -0.93 8.71 7.56
N VAL A 98 0.28 9.24 7.74
CA VAL A 98 1.16 9.68 6.64
C VAL A 98 2.52 9.00 6.80
N LEU A 99 2.93 8.26 5.77
CA LEU A 99 4.26 7.69 5.62
C LEU A 99 4.92 8.35 4.41
N GLU A 100 6.04 9.02 4.61
CA GLU A 100 6.66 9.82 3.54
C GLU A 100 8.19 9.70 3.55
N ASN A 101 8.79 9.43 2.38
CA ASN A 101 10.25 9.43 2.18
C ASN A 101 11.02 8.51 3.15
N ILE A 102 10.47 7.32 3.43
CA ILE A 102 11.06 6.32 4.33
C ILE A 102 11.07 4.93 3.71
N SER A 103 11.96 4.06 4.21
CA SER A 103 11.88 2.62 4.03
C SER A 103 11.37 1.95 5.30
N ILE A 104 10.53 0.92 5.15
CA ILE A 104 10.09 0.04 6.24
C ILE A 104 10.45 -1.39 5.87
N ILE A 105 11.27 -2.04 6.69
CA ILE A 105 11.59 -3.46 6.60
C ILE A 105 10.87 -4.15 7.76
N GLY A 106 9.76 -4.81 7.48
CA GLY A 106 8.82 -5.36 8.46
C GLY A 106 7.37 -5.12 8.05
N ASN A 107 6.42 -5.66 8.81
CA ASN A 107 5.00 -5.65 8.41
C ASN A 107 4.27 -4.39 8.89
N ILE A 108 3.20 -4.01 8.20
CA ILE A 108 2.36 -2.86 8.54
C ILE A 108 0.89 -3.27 8.57
N ASN A 109 0.18 -2.91 9.63
CA ASN A 109 -1.23 -3.21 9.81
C ASN A 109 -2.05 -1.92 10.02
N PHE A 110 -3.19 -1.82 9.34
CA PHE A 110 -4.11 -0.70 9.42
C PHE A 110 -5.51 -1.14 9.86
N GLU A 111 -6.01 -0.61 10.97
CA GLU A 111 -7.27 -1.02 11.56
C GLU A 111 -8.26 0.15 11.60
N ASN A 112 -9.22 0.17 10.68
CA ASN A 112 -10.31 1.17 10.63
C ASN A 112 -9.83 2.63 10.64
N ASN A 113 -8.68 2.90 10.03
CA ASN A 113 -8.14 4.25 9.85
C ASN A 113 -8.87 4.96 8.70
N SER A 114 -9.16 6.25 8.86
CA SER A 114 -9.94 7.01 7.89
C SER A 114 -9.13 7.36 6.65
N LYS A 115 -7.88 7.79 6.85
CA LYS A 115 -7.03 8.32 5.78
C LYS A 115 -5.64 7.75 5.92
N ILE A 116 -5.11 7.18 4.85
CA ILE A 116 -3.75 6.66 4.81
C ILE A 116 -3.08 7.24 3.56
N THR A 117 -1.90 7.82 3.73
CA THR A 117 -1.07 8.32 2.64
C THR A 117 0.31 7.71 2.73
N MET A 118 0.74 7.06 1.66
CA MET A 118 2.09 6.54 1.47
C MET A 118 2.68 7.23 0.23
N GLU A 119 3.67 8.10 0.44
CA GLU A 119 4.31 8.89 -0.62
C GLU A 119 5.82 8.63 -0.63
N SER A 120 6.33 8.16 -1.77
CA SER A 120 7.77 7.89 -1.92
C SER A 120 8.32 6.97 -0.83
N VAL A 121 7.60 5.86 -0.60
CA VAL A 121 7.93 4.86 0.44
C VAL A 121 8.55 3.62 -0.20
N HIS A 122 9.43 2.94 0.52
CA HIS A 122 9.83 1.56 0.19
C HIS A 122 9.38 0.62 1.31
N ILE A 123 8.67 -0.45 0.97
CA ILE A 123 8.24 -1.47 1.94
C ILE A 123 8.83 -2.83 1.56
N ASN A 124 9.47 -3.48 2.51
CA ASN A 124 9.86 -4.89 2.46
C ASN A 124 9.18 -5.63 3.62
N GLY A 125 7.99 -6.18 3.37
CA GLY A 125 7.14 -6.74 4.41
C GLY A 125 5.71 -6.98 3.95
N ASN A 126 4.84 -7.45 4.83
CA ASN A 126 3.41 -7.58 4.53
C ASN A 126 2.65 -6.28 4.86
N ILE A 127 1.62 -5.96 4.08
CA ILE A 127 0.75 -4.83 4.35
C ILE A 127 -0.68 -5.35 4.49
N ASN A 128 -1.28 -5.19 5.66
CA ASN A 128 -2.64 -5.64 5.92
C ASN A 128 -3.55 -4.50 6.34
N SER A 129 -4.84 -4.64 6.03
CA SER A 129 -5.85 -3.74 6.56
C SER A 129 -7.16 -4.43 6.88
N ASN A 130 -7.90 -3.84 7.81
CA ASN A 130 -9.30 -4.14 8.08
C ASN A 130 -10.11 -2.83 8.15
N PHE A 131 -10.94 -2.58 7.16
CA PHE A 131 -11.78 -1.38 7.06
C PHE A 131 -13.28 -1.66 6.96
N GLU A 132 -13.75 -2.70 7.66
CA GLU A 132 -15.18 -3.05 7.72
C GLU A 132 -16.08 -1.90 8.20
N SER A 133 -15.56 -0.99 9.04
CA SER A 133 -16.36 0.11 9.60
C SER A 133 -16.04 1.49 9.04
N LYS A 134 -14.80 1.73 8.60
CA LYS A 134 -14.32 3.08 8.29
C LYS A 134 -13.09 3.06 7.38
N ASN A 135 -13.23 3.64 6.19
CA ASN A 135 -12.13 4.12 5.37
C ASN A 135 -12.64 5.20 4.40
N ASN A 136 -11.97 6.37 4.39
CA ASN A 136 -12.25 7.41 3.40
C ASN A 136 -11.36 7.20 2.18
N TYR A 137 -10.04 7.04 2.39
CA TYR A 137 -9.11 6.69 1.34
C TYR A 137 -7.81 6.06 1.86
N VAL A 138 -7.17 5.27 1.00
CA VAL A 138 -5.77 4.84 1.06
C VAL A 138 -5.10 5.30 -0.22
N ARG A 139 -4.18 6.25 -0.12
CA ARG A 139 -3.40 6.77 -1.25
C ARG A 139 -1.98 6.24 -1.21
N ILE A 140 -1.57 5.60 -2.30
CA ILE A 140 -0.27 4.98 -2.50
C ILE A 140 0.35 5.62 -3.74
N ASN A 141 1.45 6.34 -3.57
CA ASN A 141 2.10 7.04 -4.67
C ASN A 141 3.62 6.91 -4.57
N HIS A 142 4.27 6.61 -5.69
CA HIS A 142 5.72 6.33 -5.75
C HIS A 142 6.18 5.27 -4.73
N LEU A 143 5.33 4.28 -4.44
CA LEU A 143 5.68 3.16 -3.58
C LEU A 143 6.56 2.18 -4.36
N THR A 144 7.63 1.70 -3.72
CA THR A 144 8.33 0.50 -4.13
C THR A 144 8.04 -0.59 -3.10
N TYR A 145 7.39 -1.67 -3.50
CA TYR A 145 7.07 -2.80 -2.63
C TYR A 145 7.89 -4.03 -3.02
N MET A 146 8.50 -4.70 -2.04
CA MET A 146 9.14 -5.99 -2.19
C MET A 146 8.56 -6.98 -1.18
N ALA A 147 8.14 -8.14 -1.65
CA ALA A 147 7.73 -9.25 -0.79
C ALA A 147 8.91 -9.69 0.09
N ASN A 148 8.66 -9.88 1.38
CA ASN A 148 9.63 -10.46 2.30
C ASN A 148 9.63 -12.00 2.20
N SER A 149 10.31 -12.69 3.11
CA SER A 149 10.34 -14.16 3.13
C SER A 149 9.22 -14.80 3.96
N LEU A 150 8.29 -14.03 4.52
CA LEU A 150 7.20 -14.58 5.31
C LEU A 150 6.16 -15.23 4.40
N VAL A 151 5.77 -16.46 4.75
CA VAL A 151 4.81 -17.22 3.97
C VAL A 151 3.39 -16.77 4.32
N GLY A 152 2.57 -16.50 3.31
CA GLY A 152 1.16 -16.15 3.45
C GLY A 152 0.37 -16.39 2.17
N ASP A 153 -0.94 -16.24 2.22
CA ASP A 153 -1.76 -16.32 1.00
C ASP A 153 -1.54 -15.08 0.13
N GLU A 154 -1.47 -13.90 0.76
CA GLU A 154 -1.20 -12.64 0.11
C GLU A 154 -0.07 -11.83 0.78
N CYS A 155 0.67 -11.13 -0.05
CA CYS A 155 1.73 -10.20 0.36
C CYS A 155 1.14 -8.86 0.84
N ILE A 156 0.14 -8.36 0.12
CA ILE A 156 -0.61 -7.15 0.44
C ILE A 156 -2.09 -7.49 0.48
N ASN A 157 -2.75 -7.23 1.61
CA ASN A 157 -4.18 -7.40 1.80
C ASN A 157 -4.85 -6.08 2.18
N LEU A 158 -5.45 -5.41 1.19
CA LEU A 158 -6.07 -4.10 1.40
C LEU A 158 -7.57 -4.10 1.12
N SER A 159 -8.30 -3.35 1.94
CA SER A 159 -9.69 -2.99 1.72
C SER A 159 -9.82 -1.46 1.59
N GLY A 160 -11.03 -0.93 1.44
CA GLY A 160 -11.26 0.52 1.44
C GLY A 160 -11.22 1.19 0.06
N ASN A 161 -11.28 2.52 0.05
CA ASN A 161 -11.15 3.31 -1.19
C ASN A 161 -9.67 3.49 -1.52
N ILE A 162 -9.16 2.74 -2.49
CA ILE A 162 -7.72 2.69 -2.78
C ILE A 162 -7.39 3.49 -4.05
N GLU A 163 -6.38 4.35 -3.96
CA GLU A 163 -5.75 5.03 -5.09
C GLU A 163 -4.26 4.66 -5.13
N ILE A 164 -3.83 3.99 -6.20
CA ILE A 164 -2.42 3.63 -6.47
C ILE A 164 -1.97 4.36 -7.72
N ASP A 165 -0.85 5.07 -7.64
CA ASP A 165 -0.24 5.74 -8.78
C ASP A 165 1.29 5.63 -8.77
N HIS A 166 1.91 5.58 -9.95
CA HIS A 166 3.37 5.55 -10.14
C HIS A 166 4.12 4.59 -9.19
N SER A 167 3.56 3.40 -8.92
CA SER A 167 4.08 2.48 -7.91
C SER A 167 4.51 1.14 -8.51
N GLU A 168 5.46 0.48 -7.86
CA GLU A 168 6.04 -0.78 -8.30
C GLU A 168 5.92 -1.84 -7.22
N PHE A 169 5.44 -3.03 -7.59
CA PHE A 169 5.19 -4.14 -6.68
C PHE A 169 5.91 -5.39 -7.17
N TYR A 170 6.79 -5.93 -6.33
CA TYR A 170 7.60 -7.10 -6.64
C TYR A 170 7.26 -8.25 -5.68
N GLY A 171 6.63 -9.29 -6.21
CA GLY A 171 6.33 -10.52 -5.49
C GLY A 171 7.49 -11.49 -5.45
N ASN A 172 7.29 -12.60 -4.73
CA ASN A 172 8.16 -13.76 -4.72
C ASN A 172 7.30 -15.01 -4.36
N SER A 173 7.94 -16.16 -4.13
CA SER A 173 7.26 -17.42 -3.81
C SER A 173 6.76 -17.53 -2.35
N SER A 174 6.87 -16.49 -1.53
CA SER A 174 6.38 -16.49 -0.15
C SER A 174 4.87 -16.23 -0.08
N CYS A 175 4.27 -15.60 -1.10
CA CYS A 175 2.83 -15.42 -1.19
C CYS A 175 2.24 -16.12 -2.40
N LEU A 176 0.98 -16.55 -2.32
CA LEU A 176 0.24 -17.03 -3.50
C LEU A 176 -0.16 -15.88 -4.41
N ARG A 177 -0.34 -14.69 -3.82
CA ARG A 177 -0.73 -13.48 -4.53
C ARG A 177 -0.04 -12.22 -4.01
N LEU A 178 0.44 -11.40 -4.91
CA LEU A 178 1.12 -10.15 -4.59
C LEU A 178 0.18 -9.15 -3.93
N PHE A 179 -1.02 -8.96 -4.48
CA PHE A 179 -1.94 -7.95 -3.98
C PHE A 179 -3.40 -8.45 -4.04
N ASN A 180 -4.04 -8.43 -2.88
CA ASN A 180 -5.45 -8.70 -2.68
C ASN A 180 -6.21 -7.42 -2.32
N TYR A 181 -7.31 -7.17 -3.03
CA TYR A 181 -8.23 -6.07 -2.78
C TYR A 181 -9.63 -6.60 -2.46
N ASN A 182 -10.19 -6.20 -1.32
CA ASN A 182 -11.59 -6.42 -0.99
C ASN A 182 -12.36 -5.09 -0.84
N GLY A 183 -13.26 -4.81 -1.78
CA GLY A 183 -14.05 -3.59 -1.81
C GLY A 183 -15.28 -3.60 -0.90
N LEU A 184 -15.62 -4.73 -0.28
CA LEU A 184 -16.76 -4.87 0.64
C LEU A 184 -18.10 -4.38 0.08
N ASP A 185 -18.26 -4.40 -1.25
CA ASP A 185 -19.43 -3.92 -2.00
C ASP A 185 -19.73 -2.42 -1.80
N ILE A 186 -18.82 -1.66 -1.18
CA ILE A 186 -19.00 -0.24 -0.86
C ILE A 186 -17.84 0.64 -1.33
N TYR A 187 -16.69 0.05 -1.63
CA TYR A 187 -15.47 0.78 -1.94
C TYR A 187 -15.04 0.67 -3.40
N ASN A 188 -14.19 1.61 -3.79
CA ASN A 188 -13.63 1.72 -5.14
C ASN A 188 -12.12 1.53 -5.12
N MET A 189 -11.57 1.12 -6.26
CA MET A 189 -10.12 1.04 -6.48
C MET A 189 -9.73 1.76 -7.78
N SER A 190 -8.64 2.51 -7.74
CA SER A 190 -7.97 3.03 -8.93
C SER A 190 -6.48 2.71 -8.89
N ILE A 191 -5.96 2.16 -9.98
CA ILE A 191 -4.54 1.88 -10.19
C ILE A 191 -4.11 2.57 -11.49
N LYS A 192 -3.02 3.34 -11.43
CA LYS A 192 -2.50 4.08 -12.58
C LYS A 192 -0.98 3.98 -12.65
N ASN A 193 -0.45 3.94 -13.87
CA ASN A 193 1.00 4.08 -14.14
C ASN A 193 1.88 3.17 -13.27
N SER A 194 1.40 1.96 -12.97
CA SER A 194 2.03 1.09 -11.97
C SER A 194 2.49 -0.23 -12.56
N VAL A 195 3.42 -0.88 -11.89
CA VAL A 195 4.01 -2.17 -12.31
C VAL A 195 3.77 -3.22 -11.24
N PHE A 196 3.25 -4.36 -11.65
CA PHE A 196 3.10 -5.55 -10.81
C PHE A 196 3.90 -6.68 -11.42
N ASN A 197 4.90 -7.14 -10.69
CA ASN A 197 5.80 -8.19 -11.14
C ASN A 197 5.76 -9.36 -10.14
N GLY A 198 5.23 -10.50 -10.58
CA GLY A 198 5.12 -11.69 -9.74
C GLY A 198 6.43 -12.46 -9.54
N ASN A 199 7.50 -12.10 -10.25
CA ASN A 199 8.80 -12.79 -10.29
C ASN A 199 8.69 -14.31 -10.51
N TYR A 200 7.65 -14.75 -11.21
CA TYR A 200 7.22 -16.15 -11.36
C TYR A 200 6.99 -16.90 -10.04
N GLY A 201 6.91 -16.18 -8.92
CA GLY A 201 6.67 -16.74 -7.58
C GLY A 201 5.20 -16.70 -7.19
N CYS A 202 4.44 -15.71 -7.68
CA CYS A 202 3.05 -15.51 -7.28
C CYS A 202 2.18 -14.87 -8.38
N ALA A 203 0.86 -14.93 -8.19
CA ALA A 203 -0.10 -14.22 -9.02
C ALA A 203 -0.09 -12.73 -8.66
N CYS A 204 -0.46 -11.85 -9.59
CA CYS A 204 -0.32 -10.42 -9.37
C CYS A 204 -1.51 -9.82 -8.60
N LEU A 205 -2.70 -9.70 -9.19
CA LEU A 205 -3.85 -9.06 -8.54
C LEU A 205 -5.05 -9.98 -8.32
N PHE A 206 -5.72 -9.83 -7.18
CA PHE A 206 -7.07 -10.34 -6.95
C PHE A 206 -7.94 -9.23 -6.40
N LEU A 207 -9.05 -9.01 -7.08
CA LEU A 207 -9.98 -7.92 -6.84
C LEU A 207 -11.34 -8.54 -6.58
N ILE A 208 -11.93 -8.28 -5.42
CA ILE A 208 -13.24 -8.82 -5.04
C ILE A 208 -14.14 -7.72 -4.47
N ASN A 209 -15.44 -7.79 -4.79
CA ASN A 209 -16.48 -6.93 -4.22
C ASN A 209 -16.23 -5.42 -4.39
N GLY A 210 -15.63 -5.01 -5.52
CA GLY A 210 -15.39 -3.60 -5.83
C GLY A 210 -16.57 -2.96 -6.57
N ILE A 211 -17.09 -1.82 -6.08
CA ILE A 211 -18.15 -1.08 -6.79
C ILE A 211 -17.63 -0.58 -8.14
N ASN A 212 -16.45 0.04 -8.15
CA ASN A 212 -15.75 0.43 -9.37
C ASN A 212 -14.25 0.18 -9.19
N VAL A 213 -13.69 -0.59 -10.11
CA VAL A 213 -12.26 -0.89 -10.18
C VAL A 213 -11.73 -0.37 -11.51
N ASN A 214 -10.80 0.59 -11.46
CA ASN A 214 -10.20 1.20 -12.64
C ASN A 214 -8.70 0.94 -12.67
N ILE A 215 -8.18 0.29 -13.71
CA ILE A 215 -6.75 0.00 -13.88
C ILE A 215 -6.30 0.56 -15.21
N ILE A 216 -5.42 1.56 -15.19
CA ILE A 216 -5.06 2.34 -16.38
C ILE A 216 -3.53 2.40 -16.53
N SER A 217 -3.03 2.26 -17.75
CA SER A 217 -1.62 2.50 -18.09
C SER A 217 -0.64 1.72 -17.20
N SER A 218 -0.99 0.47 -16.86
CA SER A 218 -0.24 -0.34 -15.89
C SER A 218 0.29 -1.63 -16.54
N THR A 219 1.37 -2.16 -15.97
CA THR A 219 2.04 -3.38 -16.49
C THR A 219 1.96 -4.51 -15.48
N PHE A 220 1.59 -5.69 -15.97
CA PHE A 220 1.58 -6.96 -15.24
C PHE A 220 2.57 -7.90 -15.91
N GLU A 221 3.60 -8.32 -15.19
CA GLU A 221 4.61 -9.19 -15.77
C GLU A 221 5.07 -10.32 -14.85
N LYS A 222 5.50 -11.42 -15.46
CA LYS A 222 6.07 -12.58 -14.75
C LYS A 222 5.16 -13.09 -13.63
N CYS A 223 3.85 -13.01 -13.82
CA CYS A 223 2.89 -13.48 -12.83
C CYS A 223 2.68 -15.00 -13.00
N TYR A 224 2.66 -15.74 -11.90
CA TYR A 224 2.51 -17.19 -11.89
C TYR A 224 1.45 -17.67 -10.89
N SER A 225 0.48 -18.45 -11.36
CA SER A 225 -0.58 -19.02 -10.50
C SER A 225 -0.48 -20.54 -10.47
N ILE A 226 -0.21 -21.11 -9.30
CA ILE A 226 -0.14 -22.57 -9.09
C ILE A 226 -1.52 -23.24 -9.12
N MET A 227 -1.55 -24.57 -9.29
CA MET A 227 -2.76 -25.39 -9.38
C MET A 227 -3.72 -25.19 -8.21
N ASP A 228 -3.21 -25.02 -6.99
CA ASP A 228 -4.07 -24.89 -5.81
C ASP A 228 -4.73 -23.50 -5.73
N ASN A 229 -4.21 -22.52 -6.47
CA ASN A 229 -4.83 -21.20 -6.62
C ASN A 229 -5.98 -21.28 -7.63
N ILE A 230 -6.91 -20.32 -7.59
CA ILE A 230 -8.15 -20.33 -8.37
C ILE A 230 -7.92 -19.64 -9.75
N GLY A 231 -6.78 -19.87 -10.39
CA GLY A 231 -6.45 -19.26 -11.69
C GLY A 231 -6.18 -17.75 -11.62
N GLY A 232 -6.17 -17.09 -12.77
CA GLY A 232 -5.97 -15.64 -12.86
C GLY A 232 -4.59 -15.20 -12.38
N ALA A 233 -3.55 -15.57 -13.15
CA ALA A 233 -2.17 -15.25 -12.81
C ALA A 233 -1.89 -13.74 -12.90
N GLY A 234 -2.34 -13.07 -13.96
CA GLY A 234 -2.27 -11.62 -14.08
C GLY A 234 -3.25 -10.94 -13.12
N ILE A 235 -4.52 -10.91 -13.49
CA ILE A 235 -5.59 -10.31 -12.68
C ILE A 235 -6.73 -11.31 -12.56
N ARG A 236 -7.17 -11.54 -11.32
CA ARG A 236 -8.46 -12.16 -11.02
C ARG A 236 -9.44 -11.10 -10.53
N ILE A 237 -10.66 -11.13 -11.04
CA ILE A 237 -11.73 -10.21 -10.66
C ILE A 237 -12.99 -11.00 -10.35
N ASP A 238 -13.50 -10.85 -9.13
CA ASP A 238 -14.72 -11.49 -8.65
C ASP A 238 -15.72 -10.42 -8.21
N TYR A 239 -17.00 -10.60 -8.56
CA TYR A 239 -18.12 -9.79 -8.05
C TYR A 239 -17.88 -8.27 -8.11
N SER A 240 -17.28 -7.78 -9.19
CA SER A 240 -16.91 -6.37 -9.31
C SER A 240 -17.38 -5.77 -10.63
N LYS A 241 -17.42 -4.44 -10.69
CA LYS A 241 -17.46 -3.70 -11.95
C LYS A 241 -16.08 -3.13 -12.25
N SER A 242 -15.50 -3.54 -13.37
CA SER A 242 -14.09 -3.25 -13.65
C SER A 242 -13.84 -2.68 -15.05
N TYR A 243 -12.95 -1.71 -15.12
CA TYR A 243 -12.46 -1.06 -16.33
C TYR A 243 -10.93 -1.14 -16.38
N VAL A 244 -10.39 -1.77 -17.42
CA VAL A 244 -8.94 -1.94 -17.63
C VAL A 244 -8.54 -1.31 -18.95
N GLU A 245 -7.61 -0.36 -18.95
CA GLU A 245 -7.29 0.45 -20.12
C GLU A 245 -5.79 0.65 -20.31
N ASN A 246 -5.29 0.53 -21.55
CA ASN A 246 -3.90 0.83 -21.90
C ASN A 246 -2.88 0.02 -21.08
N CYS A 247 -3.21 -1.24 -20.76
CA CYS A 247 -2.38 -2.09 -19.90
C CYS A 247 -1.59 -3.12 -20.69
N ILE A 248 -0.42 -3.48 -20.16
CA ILE A 248 0.48 -4.50 -20.73
C ILE A 248 0.48 -5.73 -19.83
N PHE A 249 0.34 -6.91 -20.43
CA PHE A 249 0.43 -8.21 -19.77
C PHE A 249 1.55 -9.00 -20.43
N LYS A 250 2.57 -9.41 -19.67
CA LYS A 250 3.77 -10.03 -20.25
C LYS A 250 4.27 -11.22 -19.44
N ASP A 251 4.56 -12.31 -20.14
CA ASP A 251 5.14 -13.53 -19.56
C ASP A 251 4.33 -14.04 -18.35
N ILE A 252 3.03 -14.24 -18.58
CA ILE A 252 2.07 -14.64 -17.53
C ILE A 252 1.69 -16.10 -17.73
N VAL A 253 1.82 -16.89 -16.67
CA VAL A 253 1.53 -18.32 -16.72
C VAL A 253 0.58 -18.70 -15.59
N SER A 254 -0.55 -19.29 -15.94
CA SER A 254 -1.47 -19.88 -14.96
C SER A 254 -1.50 -21.39 -15.13
N GLU A 255 -1.37 -22.16 -14.05
CA GLU A 255 -1.62 -23.60 -14.12
C GLU A 255 -3.11 -23.87 -14.34
N LYS A 256 -3.98 -23.14 -13.66
CA LYS A 256 -5.44 -23.14 -13.93
C LYS A 256 -5.82 -22.18 -15.04
N GLU A 257 -7.10 -21.92 -15.21
CA GLU A 257 -7.59 -21.03 -16.25
C GLU A 257 -7.26 -19.55 -16.03
N GLY A 258 -7.28 -18.79 -17.12
CA GLY A 258 -7.13 -17.34 -17.09
C GLY A 258 -5.69 -16.90 -16.86
N GLY A 259 -4.93 -16.76 -17.94
CA GLY A 259 -3.57 -16.21 -17.89
C GLY A 259 -3.58 -14.74 -17.47
N ALA A 260 -3.93 -13.84 -18.40
CA ALA A 260 -3.99 -12.40 -18.11
C ALA A 260 -5.20 -12.04 -17.24
N PHE A 261 -6.38 -12.59 -17.56
CA PHE A 261 -7.62 -12.31 -16.85
C PHE A 261 -8.35 -13.59 -16.42
N TYR A 262 -8.90 -13.54 -15.22
CA TYR A 262 -9.91 -14.48 -14.75
C TYR A 262 -11.07 -13.68 -14.17
N LEU A 263 -12.25 -13.85 -14.73
CA LEU A 263 -13.47 -13.16 -14.32
C LEU A 263 -14.44 -14.18 -13.70
N TYR A 264 -15.08 -13.80 -12.60
CA TYR A 264 -16.08 -14.63 -11.95
C TYR A 264 -17.23 -13.81 -11.39
N ASN A 265 -18.44 -14.07 -11.90
CA ASN A 265 -19.68 -13.41 -11.45
C ASN A 265 -19.58 -11.88 -11.39
N ASN A 266 -18.91 -11.27 -12.36
CA ASN A 266 -18.75 -9.81 -12.41
C ASN A 266 -20.02 -9.11 -12.87
N TYR A 267 -20.28 -7.93 -12.30
CA TYR A 267 -21.40 -7.09 -12.70
C TYR A 267 -21.18 -6.47 -14.08
N ASP A 268 -19.95 -6.06 -14.36
CA ASP A 268 -19.53 -5.47 -15.63
C ASP A 268 -18.00 -5.56 -15.77
N PHE A 269 -17.52 -5.76 -17.00
CA PHE A 269 -16.09 -5.81 -17.29
C PHE A 269 -15.84 -5.22 -18.69
N THR A 270 -14.97 -4.22 -18.73
CA THR A 270 -14.48 -3.64 -19.98
C THR A 270 -12.96 -3.61 -19.97
N ALA A 271 -12.36 -4.11 -21.04
CA ALA A 271 -10.93 -4.02 -21.29
C ALA A 271 -10.69 -3.34 -22.65
N TYR A 272 -9.84 -2.32 -22.68
CA TYR A 272 -9.55 -1.53 -23.87
C TYR A 272 -8.05 -1.30 -24.03
N ASN A 273 -7.56 -1.39 -25.27
CA ASN A 273 -6.14 -1.23 -25.63
C ASN A 273 -5.21 -2.06 -24.74
N ILE A 274 -5.43 -3.38 -24.73
CA ILE A 274 -4.63 -4.34 -23.96
C ILE A 274 -3.57 -4.96 -24.86
N GLU A 275 -2.32 -4.87 -24.43
CA GLU A 275 -1.21 -5.58 -25.07
C GLU A 275 -0.87 -6.83 -24.24
N ALA A 276 -0.93 -8.02 -24.85
CA ALA A 276 -0.64 -9.28 -24.17
C ALA A 276 0.44 -10.06 -24.91
N TYR A 277 1.52 -10.42 -24.21
CA TYR A 277 2.68 -11.13 -24.73
C TYR A 277 2.97 -12.35 -23.85
N ASN A 278 3.08 -13.54 -24.45
CA ASN A 278 3.39 -14.78 -23.73
C ASN A 278 2.48 -15.01 -22.51
N CYS A 279 1.18 -14.79 -22.66
CA CYS A 279 0.18 -15.10 -21.65
C CYS A 279 -0.44 -16.48 -21.95
N SER A 280 -0.38 -17.41 -21.01
CA SER A 280 -0.90 -18.77 -21.19
C SER A 280 -1.53 -19.31 -19.92
N ALA A 281 -2.34 -20.35 -20.10
CA ALA A 281 -2.96 -21.16 -19.07
C ALA A 281 -2.85 -22.63 -19.48
N PHE A 282 -2.45 -23.55 -18.59
CA PHE A 282 -2.28 -24.95 -18.95
C PHE A 282 -3.62 -25.67 -19.20
N TYR A 283 -4.65 -25.38 -18.40
CA TYR A 283 -5.92 -26.10 -18.49
C TYR A 283 -6.84 -25.55 -19.60
N ALA A 284 -7.21 -24.28 -19.50
CA ALA A 284 -8.07 -23.63 -20.49
C ALA A 284 -7.92 -22.10 -20.40
N TYR A 285 -8.41 -21.40 -21.42
CA TYR A 285 -8.54 -19.94 -21.40
C TYR A 285 -7.20 -19.21 -21.19
N GLY A 286 -6.27 -19.43 -22.11
CA GLY A 286 -4.88 -18.93 -22.06
C GLY A 286 -4.74 -17.43 -21.80
N LEU A 287 -5.63 -16.63 -22.39
CA LEU A 287 -5.65 -15.17 -22.18
C LEU A 287 -6.67 -14.76 -21.11
N CYS A 288 -7.93 -15.18 -21.26
CA CYS A 288 -9.04 -14.70 -20.44
C CYS A 288 -10.07 -15.81 -20.21
N ARG A 289 -10.42 -16.07 -18.94
CA ARG A 289 -11.60 -16.85 -18.54
C ARG A 289 -12.73 -15.91 -18.11
N ILE A 290 -13.94 -16.17 -18.59
CA ILE A 290 -15.19 -15.47 -18.23
C ILE A 290 -16.10 -16.39 -17.43
#